data_AF-A0A914FPD9-F1
#
_entry.id   AF-A0A914FPD9-F1
#
_cell.length_a   1.000
_cell.length_b   1.000
_cell.length_c   1.000
_cell.angle_alpha   90.00
_cell.angle_beta   90.00
_cell.angle_gamma   90.00
#
_symmetry.space_group_name_H-M   'P 1'
#
loop_
_entity.id
_entity.type
_entity.pdbx_description
1 polymer ?
#
loop_
_entity_poly.entity_id
_entity_poly.type
_entity_poly.pdbx_seq_one_letter_code
_entity_poly.pdbx_strand_id
1 'polypeptide(L)'
;MLSKLVHTSRVGFTQVARFSSAATTRQPSSIGEQLKTLSINVQDGIAVVKLDVPDAKENSFTQEVANDFRKVVDQIQQDDNIKGVVVMSGKPNSFIAG
;
A
#
# COMPACT_ATOMS: atom_id res chain seq x y z
N MET A 1 6.09 7.97 -70.40
CA MET A 1 5.38 9.17 -69.92
C MET A 1 3.89 8.91 -70.05
N LEU A 2 3.21 8.58 -68.94
CA LEU A 2 1.77 8.31 -68.89
C LEU A 2 1.23 8.86 -67.56
N SER A 3 0.41 9.89 -67.70
CA SER A 3 -0.41 10.53 -66.69
C SER A 3 -1.55 9.61 -66.27
N LYS A 4 -1.79 9.45 -64.96
CA LYS A 4 -3.14 9.26 -64.39
C LYS A 4 -3.24 9.87 -62.99
N LEU A 5 -3.98 10.97 -62.96
CA LEU A 5 -4.66 11.58 -61.83
C LEU A 5 -5.68 10.58 -61.27
N VAL A 6 -5.70 10.33 -59.95
CA VAL A 6 -6.84 9.72 -59.28
C VAL A 6 -7.19 10.55 -58.05
N HIS A 7 -8.45 10.93 -58.01
CA HIS A 7 -9.11 11.82 -57.08
C HIS A 7 -10.05 10.96 -56.21
N THR A 8 -10.02 11.12 -54.89
CA THR A 8 -11.11 10.83 -53.90
C THR A 8 -10.49 10.99 -52.50
N SER A 9 -10.74 12.05 -51.72
CA SER A 9 -11.95 12.58 -51.07
C SER A 9 -12.44 11.82 -49.82
N ARG A 10 -12.26 12.53 -48.68
CA ARG A 10 -12.98 12.51 -47.39
C ARG A 10 -12.73 11.27 -46.51
N VAL A 11 -12.66 11.34 -45.19
CA VAL A 11 -13.43 12.08 -44.18
C VAL A 11 -12.53 12.26 -42.93
N GLY A 12 -12.68 13.38 -42.24
CA GLY A 12 -11.88 13.71 -41.06
C GLY A 12 -12.18 12.86 -39.82
N PHE A 13 -11.17 12.76 -38.96
CA PHE A 13 -11.33 12.34 -37.57
C PHE A 13 -10.63 13.38 -36.70
N THR A 14 -11.37 14.42 -36.32
CA THR A 14 -11.00 15.25 -35.17
C THR A 14 -11.67 14.63 -33.95
N GLN A 15 -10.89 13.92 -33.13
CA GLN A 15 -11.34 13.57 -31.78
C GLN A 15 -10.30 14.03 -30.77
N VAL A 16 -10.55 15.24 -30.24
CA VAL A 16 -9.87 15.78 -29.08
C VAL A 16 -10.38 15.00 -27.87
N ALA A 17 -9.69 13.93 -27.48
CA ALA A 17 -10.01 13.21 -26.26
C ALA A 17 -9.57 14.07 -25.06
N ARG A 18 -10.57 14.61 -24.37
CA ARG A 18 -10.46 15.40 -23.15
C ARG A 18 -9.92 14.55 -22.00
N PHE A 19 -9.16 15.22 -21.13
CA PHE A 19 -8.59 14.74 -19.88
C PHE A 19 -9.45 13.67 -19.17
N SER A 20 -8.87 12.50 -18.93
CA SER A 20 -9.41 11.51 -17.99
C SER A 20 -8.52 11.52 -16.75
N SER A 21 -9.15 11.85 -15.61
CA SER A 21 -8.59 11.80 -14.26
C SER A 21 -7.68 10.60 -14.05
N ALA A 22 -6.53 10.84 -13.42
CA ALA A 22 -5.75 9.81 -12.77
C ALA A 22 -6.57 9.24 -11.60
N ALA A 23 -7.48 8.31 -11.91
CA ALA A 23 -8.03 7.40 -10.92
C ALA A 23 -6.84 6.60 -10.39
N THR A 24 -6.41 6.92 -9.18
CA THR A 24 -5.54 6.05 -8.39
C THR A 24 -6.27 4.74 -8.25
N THR A 25 -5.95 3.80 -9.14
CA THR A 25 -6.33 2.39 -9.03
C THR A 25 -5.85 1.94 -7.66
N ARG A 26 -6.77 1.87 -6.69
CA ARG A 26 -6.54 1.11 -5.47
C ARG A 26 -6.37 -0.32 -5.95
N GLN A 27 -5.11 -0.71 -6.11
CA GLN A 27 -4.75 -2.08 -6.46
C GLN A 27 -5.45 -3.00 -5.45
N PRO A 28 -6.26 -3.96 -5.89
CA PRO A 28 -6.80 -4.96 -4.99
C PRO A 28 -5.63 -5.84 -4.53
N SER A 29 -5.13 -5.56 -3.33
CA SER A 29 -4.08 -6.36 -2.69
C SER A 29 -4.57 -7.79 -2.57
N SER A 30 -3.83 -8.70 -3.18
CA SER A 30 -4.22 -10.09 -3.34
C SER A 30 -4.25 -10.83 -2.00
N ILE A 31 -5.31 -11.62 -1.80
CA ILE A 31 -5.50 -12.77 -0.90
C ILE A 31 -4.41 -12.94 0.18
N GLY A 32 -4.72 -12.51 1.41
CA GLY A 32 -3.96 -12.85 2.62
C GLY A 32 -2.61 -12.16 2.73
N GLU A 33 -2.57 -10.82 2.75
CA GLU A 33 -1.33 -10.10 3.00
C GLU A 33 -0.82 -10.36 4.43
N GLN A 34 0.12 -11.31 4.56
CA GLN A 34 0.83 -11.55 5.80
C GLN A 34 1.70 -10.35 6.18
N LEU A 35 1.76 -10.05 7.48
CA LEU A 35 2.68 -9.06 8.04
C LEU A 35 4.10 -9.64 7.99
N LYS A 36 5.06 -8.84 7.53
CA LYS A 36 6.46 -9.24 7.40
C LYS A 36 7.35 -8.60 8.46
N THR A 37 6.96 -7.43 8.94
CA THR A 37 7.75 -6.59 9.86
C THR A 37 7.09 -6.42 11.22
N LEU A 38 5.79 -6.71 11.32
CA LEU A 38 4.99 -6.58 12.54
C LEU A 38 4.39 -7.92 12.95
N SER A 39 4.21 -8.10 14.25
CA SER A 39 3.37 -9.13 14.84
C SER A 39 2.40 -8.51 15.84
N ILE A 40 1.21 -9.10 15.98
CA ILE A 40 0.16 -8.63 16.90
C ILE A 40 -0.26 -9.77 17.83
N ASN A 41 -0.40 -9.45 19.11
CA ASN A 41 -0.95 -10.35 20.12
C ASN A 41 -1.92 -9.56 21.00
N VAL A 42 -3.15 -10.05 21.20
CA VAL A 42 -4.16 -9.37 22.01
C VAL A 42 -4.31 -10.08 23.35
N GLN A 43 -4.21 -9.33 24.44
CA GLN A 43 -4.41 -9.82 25.81
C GLN A 43 -5.25 -8.81 26.58
N ASP A 44 -6.33 -9.28 27.22
CA ASP A 44 -7.22 -8.46 28.06
C ASP A 44 -7.70 -7.15 27.40
N GLY A 45 -8.02 -7.23 26.10
CA GLY A 45 -8.45 -6.08 25.31
C GLY A 45 -7.32 -5.11 24.92
N ILE A 46 -6.06 -5.46 25.17
CA ILE A 46 -4.89 -4.68 24.76
C ILE A 46 -4.17 -5.38 23.61
N ALA A 47 -4.04 -4.71 22.47
CA ALA A 47 -3.26 -5.20 21.35
C ALA A 47 -1.78 -4.83 21.52
N VAL A 48 -0.91 -5.82 21.65
CA VAL A 48 0.54 -5.67 21.68
C VAL A 48 1.08 -5.86 20.26
N VAL A 49 1.52 -4.77 19.65
CA VAL A 49 2.10 -4.73 18.31
C VAL A 49 3.63 -4.66 18.44
N LYS A 50 4.31 -5.70 17.98
CA LYS A 50 5.77 -5.80 18.02
C LYS A 50 6.36 -5.59 16.63
N LEU A 51 7.20 -4.56 16.50
CA LEU A 51 7.98 -4.25 15.30
C LEU A 51 9.36 -4.93 15.37
N ASP A 52 9.61 -5.83 14.43
CA ASP A 52 10.87 -6.56 14.35
C ASP A 52 11.20 -6.88 12.88
N VAL A 53 11.98 -6.00 12.25
CA VAL A 53 12.42 -6.23 10.87
C VAL A 53 13.51 -7.31 10.87
N PRO A 54 13.33 -8.45 10.16
CA PRO A 54 14.32 -9.52 10.14
C PRO A 54 15.63 -9.05 9.52
N ASP A 55 16.74 -9.66 9.95
CA ASP A 55 18.10 -9.39 9.46
C ASP A 55 18.58 -7.92 9.58
N ALA A 56 17.84 -7.08 10.30
CA ALA A 56 18.19 -5.70 10.59
C ALA A 56 18.63 -5.53 12.05
N LYS A 57 19.67 -4.73 12.28
CA LYS A 57 20.13 -4.35 13.62
C LYS A 57 19.13 -3.42 14.31
N GLU A 58 18.63 -2.45 13.55
CA GLU A 58 17.71 -1.40 13.98
C GLU A 58 16.46 -1.51 13.10
N ASN A 59 15.28 -1.18 13.65
CA ASN A 59 14.10 -1.03 12.80
C ASN A 59 14.20 0.31 12.07
N SER A 60 14.11 0.33 10.75
CA SER A 60 13.98 1.57 9.97
C SER A 60 12.55 1.75 9.50
N PHE A 61 12.03 2.98 9.46
CA PHE A 61 10.68 3.24 8.96
C PHE A 61 10.63 3.17 7.42
N THR A 62 10.57 1.95 6.89
CA THR A 62 10.47 1.67 5.45
C THR A 62 9.02 1.66 4.98
N GLN A 63 8.81 1.64 3.66
CA GLN A 63 7.47 1.49 3.08
C GLN A 63 6.80 0.18 3.50
N GLU A 64 7.57 -0.89 3.69
CA GLU A 64 7.05 -2.18 4.14
C GLU A 64 6.50 -2.11 5.57
N VAL A 65 7.27 -1.50 6.49
CA VAL A 65 6.83 -1.21 7.86
C VAL A 65 5.55 -0.36 7.85
N ALA A 66 5.52 0.71 7.04
CA ALA A 66 4.35 1.57 6.93
C ALA A 66 3.12 0.83 6.37
N ASN A 67 3.30 -0.10 5.43
CA ASN A 67 2.21 -0.91 4.89
C ASN A 67 1.66 -1.89 5.93
N ASP A 68 2.53 -2.55 6.67
CA ASP A 68 2.13 -3.45 7.75
C ASP A 68 1.41 -2.70 8.88
N PHE A 69 1.88 -1.50 9.25
CA PHE A 69 1.22 -0.67 10.25
C PHE A 69 -0.20 -0.30 9.84
N ARG A 70 -0.43 0.06 8.57
CA ARG A 70 -1.79 0.36 8.06
C ARG A 70 -2.71 -0.84 8.23
N LYS A 71 -2.25 -2.05 7.87
CA LYS A 71 -3.04 -3.28 8.04
C LYS A 71 -3.37 -3.55 9.50
N VAL A 72 -2.38 -3.41 10.39
CA VAL A 72 -2.58 -3.60 11.83
C VAL A 72 -3.58 -2.58 12.39
N VAL A 73 -3.47 -1.32 12.00
CA VAL A 73 -4.39 -0.26 12.41
C VAL A 73 -5.82 -0.50 11.88
N ASP A 74 -5.96 -0.98 10.64
CA ASP A 74 -7.25 -1.34 10.06
C ASP A 74 -7.87 -2.55 10.79
N GLN A 75 -7.07 -3.56 11.13
CA GLN A 75 -7.50 -4.71 11.92
C GLN A 75 -7.96 -4.29 13.32
N ILE A 76 -7.19 -3.44 14.00
CA ILE A 76 -7.51 -2.97 15.35
C ILE A 76 -8.81 -2.15 15.36
N GLN A 77 -9.00 -1.26 14.37
CA GLN A 77 -10.21 -0.44 14.28
C GLN A 77 -11.49 -1.23 14.02
N GLN A 78 -11.37 -2.46 13.50
CA GLN A 78 -12.51 -3.34 13.23
C GLN A 78 -12.90 -4.21 14.43
N ASP A 79 -12.09 -4.23 15.49
CA ASP A 79 -12.34 -5.04 16.68
C ASP A 79 -12.69 -4.17 17.89
N ASP A 80 -14.00 -4.06 18.16
CA ASP A 80 -14.55 -3.30 19.29
C ASP A 80 -14.11 -3.84 20.67
N ASN A 81 -13.54 -5.06 20.74
CA ASN A 81 -13.02 -5.60 22.00
C ASN A 81 -11.66 -5.00 22.38
N ILE A 82 -10.93 -4.44 21.42
CA ILE A 82 -9.65 -3.78 21.68
C ILE A 82 -9.89 -2.41 22.29
N LYS A 83 -9.38 -2.21 23.50
CA LYS A 83 -9.52 -0.99 24.31
C LYS A 83 -8.26 -0.13 24.30
N GLY A 84 -7.14 -0.69 23.89
CA GLY A 84 -5.86 0.01 23.83
C GLY A 84 -4.82 -0.74 23.01
N VAL A 85 -3.75 -0.04 22.67
CA VAL A 85 -2.66 -0.58 21.85
C VAL A 85 -1.33 -0.22 22.50
N VAL A 86 -0.46 -1.22 22.61
CA VAL A 86 0.96 -1.04 22.95
C VAL A 86 1.77 -1.30 21.69
N VAL A 87 2.61 -0.34 21.29
CA VAL A 87 3.57 -0.54 20.21
C VAL A 87 4.96 -0.66 20.82
N MET A 88 5.66 -1.75 20.51
CA MET A 88 6.99 -2.03 21.03
C MET A 88 7.92 -2.51 19.93
N SER A 89 9.22 -2.35 20.16
CA SER A 89 10.26 -2.90 19.30
C SER A 89 10.67 -4.29 19.77
N GLY A 90 11.00 -5.17 18.82
CA GLY A 90 11.71 -6.42 19.06
C GLY A 90 13.22 -6.29 19.16
N LYS A 91 13.77 -5.11 18.85
CA LYS A 91 15.21 -4.83 18.98
C LYS A 91 15.55 -4.42 20.42
N PRO A 92 16.66 -4.93 20.99
CA PRO A 92 16.98 -4.74 22.41
C PRO A 92 17.32 -3.30 22.80
N ASN A 93 17.85 -2.49 21.86
CA ASN A 93 18.47 -1.20 22.18
C ASN A 93 17.82 0.00 21.47
N SER A 94 16.73 -0.21 20.74
CA SER A 94 16.16 0.81 19.87
C SER A 94 14.72 0.51 19.50
N PHE A 95 13.95 1.58 19.36
CA PHE A 95 12.58 1.49 18.90
C PHE A 95 12.50 1.48 17.37
N ILE A 96 12.83 2.62 16.75
CA ILE A 96 12.87 2.83 15.31
C ILE A 96 13.85 3.96 14.95
N ALA A 97 14.43 3.88 13.77
CA ALA A 97 15.25 4.92 13.16
C ALA A 97 14.56 5.47 11.89
N GLY A 98 14.41 6.79 11.85
CA GLY A 98 13.71 7.50 10.77
C GLY A 98 12.21 7.60 10.98
#